data_AF-A0A962LI89-F1
#
_entry.id   AF-A0A962LI89-F1
#
_cell.length_a   1.000
_cell.length_b   1.000
_cell.length_c   1.000
_cell.angle_alpha   90.00
_cell.angle_beta   90.00
_cell.angle_gamma   90.00
#
_symmetry.space_group_name_H-M   'P 1'
#
loop_
_entity.id
_entity.type
_entity.pdbx_description
1 polymer ?
#
loop_
_entity_poly.entity_id
_entity_poly.type
_entity_poly.pdbx_seq_one_letter_code
_entity_poly.pdbx_strand_id
1 'polypeptide(L)'
;MFFKKLRDFFAPEVDIPDTTPCPDDHSADDLPEADSQDTFILDENMHLYRKVLEAFKQAEQFIKNVELESNGDDLSVPSINELRYCGHHLVKALERGADAEKQGEELKKAFRHCKRASFDAVELGIIRKLEIIRTFEYDYRKSLVTDVWPDYVECAKQLAEVQQFLGNQGVMRGREDYFNSCLDSYQKVAAISAKTDTVRPKLNLQRRNARWKTAVAAGGWVLAGVLFIAELIVEDPLKDKLSAIPQVQAAMQWLSDPESPAGKESDPVDTSTDPAPAPIPPPQANN
;
A
#
# COMPACT_ATOMS: atom_id res chain seq x y z
N MET A 1 -8.70 12.83 17.80
CA MET A 1 -8.11 13.52 18.98
C MET A 1 -6.58 13.61 18.94
N PHE A 2 -5.86 12.63 18.38
CA PHE A 2 -4.39 12.59 18.34
C PHE A 2 -3.76 13.65 17.40
N PHE A 3 -4.36 13.90 16.23
CA PHE A 3 -3.88 14.92 15.27
C PHE A 3 -4.00 16.37 15.76
N LYS A 4 -4.95 16.67 16.66
CA LYS A 4 -5.08 18.02 17.24
C LYS A 4 -3.92 18.32 18.19
N LYS A 5 -3.46 17.31 18.97
CA LYS A 5 -2.30 17.43 19.87
C LYS A 5 -0.96 17.58 19.14
N LEU A 6 -0.81 17.01 17.94
CA LEU A 6 0.42 17.16 17.15
C LEU A 6 0.54 18.57 16.55
N ARG A 7 -0.56 19.15 16.09
CA ARG A 7 -0.58 20.54 15.61
C ARG A 7 -0.21 21.54 16.70
N ASP A 8 -0.74 21.34 17.91
CA ASP A 8 -0.49 22.23 19.04
C ASP A 8 0.94 22.06 19.63
N PHE A 9 1.65 20.98 19.27
CA PHE A 9 3.06 20.76 19.65
C PHE A 9 4.07 21.41 18.70
N PHE A 10 3.71 21.62 17.43
CA PHE A 10 4.60 22.19 16.41
C PHE A 10 4.33 23.67 16.08
N ALA A 11 3.30 24.27 16.67
CA ALA A 11 3.00 25.69 16.53
C ALA A 11 2.82 26.34 17.91
N PRO A 12 3.90 26.58 18.69
CA PRO A 12 3.80 27.58 19.74
C PRO A 12 3.41 28.89 19.06
N GLU A 13 2.35 29.55 19.52
CA GLU A 13 2.03 30.93 19.16
C GLU A 13 3.27 31.76 19.50
N VAL A 14 4.11 32.00 18.49
CA VAL A 14 5.17 32.98 18.58
C VAL A 14 4.44 34.31 18.47
N ASP A 15 4.34 35.02 19.60
CA ASP A 15 4.00 36.44 19.62
C ASP A 15 5.06 37.15 18.75
N ILE A 16 4.72 37.36 17.48
CA ILE A 16 5.52 38.19 16.58
C ILE A 16 5.26 39.62 17.07
N PRO A 17 6.28 40.31 17.61
CA PRO A 17 6.10 41.66 18.09
C PRO A 17 5.59 42.54 16.94
N ASP A 18 4.56 43.31 17.27
CA ASP A 18 3.89 44.29 16.41
C ASP A 18 4.94 45.06 15.59
N THR A 19 4.82 44.95 14.26
CA THR A 19 5.73 45.56 13.30
C THR A 19 5.69 47.06 13.46
N THR A 20 6.63 47.59 14.23
CA THR A 20 6.97 49.01 14.18
C THR A 20 7.20 49.39 12.71
N PRO A 21 6.56 50.45 12.20
CA PRO A 21 6.81 50.91 10.84
C PRO A 21 8.29 51.26 10.74
N CYS A 22 9.02 50.54 9.88
CA CYS A 22 10.40 50.87 9.56
C CYS A 22 10.43 52.32 9.06
N PRO A 23 11.08 53.24 9.80
CA PRO A 23 11.39 54.54 9.24
C PRO A 23 12.51 54.32 8.22
N ASP A 24 12.41 55.09 7.14
CA ASP A 24 13.42 55.36 6.14
C ASP A 24 13.41 54.42 4.91
N ASP A 25 12.78 55.03 3.89
CA ASP A 25 12.91 54.81 2.46
C ASP A 25 14.41 54.69 2.08
N HIS A 26 14.97 53.49 2.20
CA HIS A 26 16.25 53.18 1.59
C HIS A 26 16.06 53.19 0.08
N SER A 27 16.66 54.18 -0.59
CA SER A 27 16.70 54.25 -2.04
C SER A 27 17.23 52.93 -2.61
N ALA A 28 16.59 52.41 -3.66
CA ALA A 28 16.93 51.13 -4.28
C ALA A 28 18.37 51.07 -4.87
N ASP A 29 19.11 52.18 -4.79
CA ASP A 29 20.46 52.33 -5.35
C ASP A 29 21.59 52.07 -4.33
N ASP A 30 21.28 51.82 -3.04
CA ASP A 30 22.26 51.52 -1.99
C ASP A 30 22.37 50.01 -1.66
N LEU A 31 22.11 49.12 -2.63
CA LEU A 31 22.49 47.72 -2.46
C LEU A 31 24.01 47.60 -2.65
N PRO A 32 24.77 47.09 -1.66
CA PRO A 32 26.19 46.84 -1.87
C PRO A 32 26.35 45.95 -3.09
N GLU A 33 27.16 46.38 -4.05
CA GLU A 33 27.57 45.53 -5.17
C GLU A 33 27.99 44.19 -4.58
N ALA A 34 27.29 43.12 -4.97
CA ALA A 34 27.51 41.77 -4.45
C ALA A 34 28.91 41.31 -4.87
N ASP A 35 29.89 41.69 -4.07
CA ASP A 35 31.30 41.50 -4.32
C ASP A 35 31.61 40.00 -4.25
N SER A 36 32.02 39.45 -5.38
CA SER A 36 32.39 38.06 -5.65
C SER A 36 31.27 37.01 -5.49
N GLN A 37 31.01 36.28 -6.58
CA GLN A 37 30.36 34.96 -6.52
C GLN A 37 31.30 33.99 -5.79
N ASP A 38 31.36 34.06 -4.46
CA ASP A 38 32.01 33.05 -3.64
C ASP A 38 31.19 31.76 -3.77
N THR A 39 31.60 30.91 -4.71
CA THR A 39 31.04 29.56 -4.83
C THR A 39 31.37 28.79 -3.55
N PHE A 40 30.34 28.49 -2.75
CA PHE A 40 30.46 27.72 -1.52
C PHE A 40 31.09 26.33 -1.71
N ILE A 41 31.07 25.81 -2.94
CA ILE A 41 31.72 24.57 -3.33
C ILE A 41 33.03 24.92 -4.04
N LEU A 42 34.14 24.40 -3.52
CA LEU A 42 35.47 24.55 -4.10
C LEU A 42 35.56 23.75 -5.40
N ASP A 43 36.25 24.30 -6.40
CA ASP A 43 36.34 23.73 -7.74
C ASP A 43 36.87 22.29 -7.73
N GLU A 44 37.82 21.97 -6.83
CA GLU A 44 38.38 20.63 -6.69
C GLU A 44 37.32 19.60 -6.28
N ASN A 45 36.29 20.04 -5.57
CA ASN A 45 35.22 19.19 -5.04
C ASN A 45 33.93 19.23 -5.85
N MET A 46 33.86 20.06 -6.89
CA MET A 46 32.67 20.19 -7.74
C MET A 46 32.20 18.83 -8.30
N HIS A 47 33.13 17.94 -8.64
CA HIS A 47 32.83 16.60 -9.12
C HIS A 47 32.16 15.71 -8.05
N LEU A 48 32.51 15.85 -6.77
CA LEU A 48 31.86 15.12 -5.67
C LEU A 48 30.46 15.67 -5.41
N TYR A 49 30.30 17.00 -5.45
CA TYR A 49 29.00 17.64 -5.31
C TYR A 49 28.01 17.17 -6.38
N ARG A 50 28.44 17.09 -7.64
CA ARG A 50 27.61 16.53 -8.73
C ARG A 50 27.19 15.09 -8.46
N LYS A 51 28.09 14.24 -7.95
CA LYS A 51 27.75 12.86 -7.55
C LYS A 51 26.71 12.81 -6.43
N VAL A 52 26.79 13.71 -5.45
CA VAL A 52 25.77 13.82 -4.40
C VAL A 52 24.43 14.21 -5.00
N LEU A 53 24.40 15.21 -5.89
CA LEU A 53 23.17 15.66 -6.54
C LEU A 53 22.50 14.56 -7.37
N GLU A 54 23.28 13.81 -8.16
CA GLU A 54 22.80 12.68 -8.94
C GLU A 54 22.24 11.57 -8.04
N ALA A 55 22.98 11.20 -7.00
CA ALA A 55 22.54 10.18 -6.04
C ALA A 55 21.31 10.61 -5.23
N PHE A 56 21.20 11.90 -4.89
CA PHE A 56 20.04 12.45 -4.20
C PHE A 56 18.79 12.35 -5.07
N LYS A 57 18.87 12.78 -6.34
CA LYS A 57 17.76 12.67 -7.31
C LYS A 57 17.34 11.22 -7.51
N GLN A 58 18.31 10.31 -7.58
CA GLN A 58 18.02 8.88 -7.70
C GLN A 58 17.30 8.35 -6.45
N ALA A 59 17.77 8.68 -5.25
CA ALA A 59 17.14 8.28 -4.01
C ALA A 59 15.71 8.81 -3.89
N GLU A 60 15.51 10.10 -4.19
CA GLU A 60 14.19 10.74 -4.20
C GLU A 60 13.24 10.04 -5.18
N GLN A 61 13.69 9.73 -6.39
CA GLN A 61 12.88 9.01 -7.37
C GLN A 61 12.44 7.63 -6.87
N PHE A 62 13.34 6.87 -6.23
CA PHE A 62 12.99 5.57 -5.65
C PHE A 62 11.99 5.70 -4.50
N ILE A 63 12.21 6.64 -3.59
CA ILE A 63 11.28 6.90 -2.47
C ILE A 63 9.89 7.24 -3.01
N LYS A 64 9.83 8.14 -3.99
CA LYS A 64 8.57 8.57 -4.61
C LYS A 64 7.86 7.41 -5.32
N ASN A 65 8.59 6.57 -6.03
CA ASN A 65 8.00 5.39 -6.69
C ASN A 65 7.35 4.46 -5.67
N VAL A 66 8.03 4.20 -4.55
CA VAL A 66 7.50 3.34 -3.47
C VAL A 66 6.30 3.98 -2.78
N GLU A 67 6.32 5.29 -2.54
CA GLU A 67 5.19 6.03 -1.97
C GLU A 67 3.95 5.95 -2.87
N LEU A 68 4.11 6.17 -4.18
CA LEU A 68 3.04 6.06 -5.16
C LEU A 68 2.45 4.64 -5.22
N GLU A 69 3.30 3.62 -5.14
CA GLU A 69 2.86 2.21 -5.12
C GLU A 69 2.10 1.85 -3.84
N SER A 70 2.36 2.55 -2.73
CA SER A 70 1.67 2.38 -1.46
C SER A 70 0.44 3.27 -1.29
N ASN A 71 0.00 3.99 -2.34
CA ASN A 71 -1.06 5.00 -2.26
C ASN A 71 -0.84 6.05 -1.15
N GLY A 72 0.43 6.32 -0.80
CA GLY A 72 0.80 7.26 0.27
C GLY A 72 0.66 6.72 1.70
N ASP A 73 0.26 5.46 1.91
CA ASP A 73 0.07 4.91 3.25
C ASP A 73 1.38 4.61 3.98
N ASP A 74 2.45 4.29 3.24
CA ASP A 74 3.75 3.89 3.80
C ASP A 74 4.88 4.77 3.28
N LEU A 75 5.42 5.58 4.19
CA LEU A 75 6.61 6.39 3.95
C LEU A 75 7.86 5.60 4.38
N SER A 76 8.90 5.56 3.53
CA SER A 76 10.17 4.93 3.87
C SER A 76 10.94 5.77 4.89
N VAL A 77 10.55 5.66 6.17
CA VAL A 77 11.20 6.37 7.30
C VAL A 77 12.72 6.16 7.32
N PRO A 78 13.27 4.95 7.06
CA PRO A 78 14.72 4.75 6.98
C PRO A 78 15.36 5.60 5.87
N SER A 79 14.80 5.56 4.66
CA SER A 79 15.34 6.31 3.52
C SER A 79 15.32 7.82 3.74
N ILE A 80 14.26 8.35 4.34
CA ILE A 80 14.15 9.78 4.67
C ILE A 80 15.14 10.17 5.76
N ASN A 81 15.34 9.31 6.76
CA ASN A 81 16.35 9.55 7.79
C ASN A 81 17.76 9.62 7.18
N GLU A 82 18.06 8.77 6.20
CA GLU A 82 19.32 8.82 5.45
C GLU A 82 19.44 10.11 4.62
N LEU A 83 18.37 10.57 3.95
CA LEU A 83 18.39 11.88 3.27
C LEU A 83 18.55 13.06 4.24
N ARG A 84 18.03 12.96 5.46
CA ARG A 84 18.28 13.96 6.51
C ARG A 84 19.76 14.02 6.88
N TYR A 85 20.42 12.87 7.05
CA TYR A 85 21.88 12.84 7.27
C TYR A 85 22.67 13.35 6.06
N CYS A 86 22.21 13.08 4.84
CA CYS A 86 22.78 13.71 3.65
C CYS A 86 22.70 15.24 3.74
N GLY A 87 21.54 15.80 4.08
CA GLY A 87 21.36 17.25 4.27
C GLY A 87 22.32 17.82 5.32
N HIS A 88 22.47 17.14 6.46
CA HIS A 88 23.43 17.53 7.50
C HIS A 88 24.87 17.61 6.98
N HIS A 89 25.32 16.61 6.24
CA HIS A 89 26.66 16.60 5.65
C HIS A 89 26.83 17.62 4.53
N LEU A 90 25.77 17.90 3.75
CA LEU A 90 25.77 18.97 2.75
C LEU A 90 25.92 20.35 3.40
N VAL A 91 25.18 20.64 4.47
CA VAL A 91 25.30 21.91 5.20
C VAL A 91 26.71 22.08 5.76
N LYS A 92 27.30 21.03 6.34
CA LYS A 92 28.69 21.05 6.81
C LYS A 92 29.70 21.28 5.69
N ALA A 93 29.50 20.69 4.52
CA ALA A 93 30.35 20.91 3.37
C ALA A 93 30.32 22.36 2.87
N LEU A 94 29.24 23.11 3.16
CA LEU A 94 29.05 24.50 2.78
C LEU A 94 29.49 25.49 3.88
N GLU A 95 30.02 25.02 5.02
CA GLU A 95 30.50 25.90 6.09
C GLU A 95 31.68 26.77 5.60
N ARG A 96 31.59 28.08 5.87
CA ARG A 96 32.64 29.04 5.50
C ARG A 96 33.96 28.67 6.19
N GLY A 97 35.06 28.70 5.44
CA GLY A 97 36.39 28.38 5.94
C GLY A 97 36.69 26.88 6.02
N ALA A 98 35.82 26.01 5.50
CA ALA A 98 36.16 24.62 5.24
C ALA A 98 37.28 24.54 4.19
N ASP A 99 38.36 23.82 4.50
CA ASP A 99 39.37 23.48 3.51
C ASP A 99 38.84 22.43 2.51
N ALA A 100 39.53 22.30 1.38
CA ALA A 100 39.14 21.39 0.30
C ALA A 100 39.04 19.93 0.77
N GLU A 101 39.88 19.50 1.71
CA GLU A 101 39.87 18.12 2.20
C GLU A 101 38.60 17.85 3.01
N LYS A 102 38.29 18.69 4.02
CA LYS A 102 37.09 18.56 4.85
C LYS A 102 35.81 18.64 4.03
N GLN A 103 35.73 19.59 3.11
CA GLN A 103 34.56 19.70 2.22
C GLN A 103 34.41 18.42 1.38
N GLY A 104 35.50 17.89 0.83
CA GLY A 104 35.49 16.63 0.09
C GLY A 104 35.05 15.43 0.92
N GLU A 105 35.47 15.34 2.20
CA GLU A 105 35.03 14.28 3.11
C GLU A 105 33.53 14.34 3.43
N GLU A 106 33.00 15.52 3.71
CA GLU A 106 31.58 15.72 4.00
C GLU A 106 30.73 15.40 2.77
N LEU A 107 31.15 15.81 1.56
CA LEU A 107 30.48 15.41 0.31
C LEU A 107 30.50 13.89 0.09
N LYS A 108 31.62 13.21 0.39
CA LYS A 108 31.69 11.74 0.32
C LYS A 108 30.74 11.08 1.34
N LYS A 109 30.57 11.65 2.53
CA LYS A 109 29.60 11.17 3.54
C LYS A 109 28.18 11.36 3.03
N ALA A 110 27.83 12.55 2.55
CA ALA A 110 26.52 12.85 1.95
C ALA A 110 26.17 11.86 0.83
N PHE A 111 27.10 11.60 -0.08
CA PHE A 111 26.93 10.63 -1.16
C PHE A 111 26.61 9.21 -0.66
N ARG A 112 27.29 8.75 0.39
CA ARG A 112 27.01 7.42 0.99
C ARG A 112 25.61 7.34 1.59
N HIS A 113 25.13 8.42 2.21
CA HIS A 113 23.76 8.49 2.72
C HIS A 113 22.73 8.48 1.60
N CYS A 114 22.94 9.19 0.48
CA CYS A 114 22.05 9.09 -0.70
C CYS A 114 21.99 7.66 -1.26
N LYS A 115 23.13 6.97 -1.37
CA LYS A 115 23.12 5.57 -1.79
C LYS A 115 22.33 4.70 -0.84
N ARG A 116 22.54 4.85 0.47
CA ARG A 116 21.81 4.07 1.48
C ARG A 116 20.31 4.35 1.43
N ALA A 117 19.90 5.61 1.28
CA ALA A 117 18.51 5.98 1.08
C ALA A 117 17.90 5.29 -0.16
N SER A 118 18.65 5.19 -1.26
CA SER A 118 18.20 4.46 -2.46
C SER A 118 18.01 2.96 -2.17
N PHE A 119 18.90 2.37 -1.38
CA PHE A 119 18.87 0.95 -1.06
C PHE A 119 17.66 0.62 -0.18
N ASP A 120 17.49 1.38 0.89
CA ASP A 120 16.39 1.24 1.84
C ASP A 120 15.03 1.42 1.13
N ALA A 121 14.94 2.36 0.17
CA ALA A 121 13.74 2.57 -0.63
C ALA A 121 13.43 1.36 -1.52
N VAL A 122 14.42 0.87 -2.30
CA VAL A 122 14.23 -0.28 -3.19
C VAL A 122 13.86 -1.53 -2.38
N GLU A 123 14.55 -1.79 -1.27
CA GLU A 123 14.27 -2.94 -0.40
C GLU A 123 12.84 -2.91 0.15
N LEU A 124 12.38 -1.74 0.63
CA LEU A 124 10.99 -1.56 1.06
C LEU A 124 10.00 -1.82 -0.08
N GLY A 125 10.31 -1.34 -1.29
CA GLY A 125 9.52 -1.61 -2.48
C GLY A 125 9.38 -3.11 -2.80
N ILE A 126 10.46 -3.89 -2.62
CA ILE A 126 10.41 -5.35 -2.77
C ILE A 126 9.48 -5.96 -1.72
N ILE A 127 9.67 -5.61 -0.44
CA ILE A 127 8.85 -6.12 0.68
C ILE A 127 7.38 -5.85 0.42
N ARG A 128 7.04 -4.62 0.00
CA ARG A 128 5.65 -4.25 -0.28
C ARG A 128 5.02 -5.08 -1.38
N LYS A 129 5.73 -5.29 -2.49
CA LYS A 129 5.22 -6.12 -3.59
C LYS A 129 5.07 -7.58 -3.17
N LEU A 130 5.96 -8.09 -2.33
CA LEU A 130 5.81 -9.42 -1.73
C LEU A 130 4.54 -9.52 -0.86
N GLU A 131 4.17 -8.48 -0.10
CA GLU A 131 2.91 -8.43 0.66
C GLU A 131 1.66 -8.43 -0.24
N ILE A 132 1.69 -7.67 -1.34
CA ILE A 132 0.61 -7.65 -2.34
C ILE A 132 0.41 -9.05 -2.92
N ILE A 133 1.50 -9.71 -3.30
CA ILE A 133 1.48 -11.07 -3.83
C ILE A 133 0.99 -12.05 -2.76
N ARG A 134 1.47 -11.97 -1.52
CA ARG A 134 1.01 -12.82 -0.42
C ARG A 134 -0.51 -12.68 -0.17
N THR A 135 -1.03 -11.45 -0.26
CA THR A 135 -2.47 -11.20 -0.20
C THR A 135 -3.20 -11.90 -1.35
N PHE A 136 -2.68 -11.80 -2.58
CA PHE A 136 -3.21 -12.53 -3.73
C PHE A 136 -3.23 -14.06 -3.49
N GLU A 137 -2.11 -14.64 -3.04
CA GLU A 137 -2.01 -16.07 -2.74
C GLU A 137 -3.06 -16.50 -1.70
N TYR A 138 -3.23 -15.70 -0.65
CA TYR A 138 -4.23 -15.96 0.37
C TYR A 138 -5.66 -15.90 -0.19
N ASP A 139 -6.00 -14.87 -0.96
CA ASP A 139 -7.32 -14.66 -1.55
C ASP A 139 -7.75 -15.83 -2.44
N TYR A 140 -6.80 -16.40 -3.20
CA TYR A 140 -7.06 -17.42 -4.21
C TYR A 140 -6.55 -18.82 -3.84
N ARG A 141 -6.14 -19.08 -2.59
CA ARG A 141 -5.66 -20.39 -2.11
C ARG A 141 -6.59 -21.59 -2.36
N LYS A 142 -7.89 -21.34 -2.62
CA LYS A 142 -8.91 -22.36 -2.93
C LYS A 142 -9.25 -22.46 -4.43
N SER A 143 -8.58 -21.68 -5.28
CA SER A 143 -8.82 -21.60 -6.72
C SER A 143 -7.64 -22.21 -7.47
N LEU A 144 -7.90 -22.84 -8.62
CA LEU A 144 -6.85 -23.35 -9.52
C LEU A 144 -6.26 -22.20 -10.32
N VAL A 145 -5.30 -21.48 -9.71
CA VAL A 145 -4.67 -20.29 -10.33
C VAL A 145 -4.02 -20.62 -11.68
N THR A 146 -3.50 -21.84 -11.85
CA THR A 146 -2.84 -22.33 -13.07
C THR A 146 -3.75 -22.33 -14.29
N ASP A 147 -5.07 -22.39 -14.12
CA ASP A 147 -6.03 -22.35 -15.24
C ASP A 147 -6.06 -20.97 -15.92
N VAL A 148 -5.75 -19.92 -15.15
CA VAL A 148 -5.76 -18.52 -15.63
C VAL A 148 -4.34 -18.00 -15.84
N TRP A 149 -3.39 -18.49 -15.05
CA TRP A 149 -1.98 -18.11 -15.08
C TRP A 149 -1.10 -19.37 -15.16
N PRO A 150 -0.83 -19.88 -16.38
CA PRO A 150 -0.12 -21.15 -16.58
C PRO A 150 1.30 -21.18 -15.99
N ASP A 151 2.03 -20.07 -16.09
CA ASP A 151 3.41 -19.94 -15.60
C ASP A 151 3.51 -19.58 -14.10
N TYR A 152 2.40 -19.63 -13.34
CA TYR A 152 2.36 -19.26 -11.93
C TYR A 152 3.39 -20.01 -11.07
N VAL A 153 3.60 -21.31 -11.35
CA VAL A 153 4.57 -22.13 -10.60
C VAL A 153 5.99 -21.61 -10.77
N GLU A 154 6.35 -21.13 -11.96
CA GLU A 154 7.69 -20.58 -12.21
C GLU A 154 7.86 -19.22 -11.53
N CYS A 155 6.82 -18.38 -11.55
CA CYS A 155 6.81 -17.14 -10.78
C CYS A 155 6.95 -17.40 -9.28
N ALA A 156 6.29 -18.43 -8.73
CA ALA A 156 6.41 -18.80 -7.32
C ALA A 156 7.85 -19.20 -6.94
N LYS A 157 8.59 -19.89 -7.83
CA LYS A 157 10.01 -20.19 -7.60
C LYS A 157 10.86 -18.91 -7.58
N GLN A 158 10.65 -18.01 -8.54
CA GLN A 158 11.37 -16.73 -8.59
C GLN A 158 11.12 -15.90 -7.31
N LEU A 159 9.90 -15.93 -6.77
CA LEU A 159 9.59 -15.28 -5.49
C LEU A 159 10.34 -15.92 -4.33
N ALA A 160 10.41 -17.25 -4.28
CA ALA A 160 11.17 -17.96 -3.26
C ALA A 160 12.67 -17.63 -3.32
N GLU A 161 13.24 -17.50 -4.52
CA GLU A 161 14.63 -17.06 -4.72
C GLU A 161 14.86 -15.64 -4.19
N VAL A 162 13.94 -14.70 -4.49
CA VAL A 162 14.03 -13.32 -3.98
C VAL A 162 13.89 -13.27 -2.46
N GLN A 163 12.97 -14.04 -1.87
CA GLN A 163 12.82 -14.14 -0.42
C GLN A 163 14.07 -14.70 0.25
N GLN A 164 14.68 -15.74 -0.35
CA GLN A 164 15.92 -16.31 0.14
C GLN A 164 17.09 -15.31 0.02
N PHE A 165 17.15 -14.54 -1.06
CA PHE A 165 18.12 -13.45 -1.23
C PHE A 165 17.99 -12.41 -0.11
N LEU A 166 16.77 -11.94 0.17
CA LEU A 166 16.51 -10.98 1.26
C LEU A 166 16.82 -11.56 2.64
N GLY A 167 16.66 -12.87 2.86
CA GLY A 167 17.02 -13.52 4.13
C GLY A 167 18.53 -13.65 4.36
N ASN A 168 19.35 -13.59 3.30
CA ASN A 168 20.77 -13.90 3.33
C ASN A 168 21.69 -12.64 3.27
N GLN A 169 21.22 -11.49 3.77
CA GLN A 169 21.93 -10.19 3.66
C GLN A 169 23.40 -10.20 4.12
N GLY A 170 23.81 -11.15 4.97
CA GLY A 170 25.17 -11.26 5.50
C GLY A 170 26.23 -11.87 4.57
N VAL A 171 25.88 -12.44 3.42
CA VAL A 171 26.80 -13.26 2.60
C VAL A 171 27.39 -12.50 1.40
N MET A 172 26.80 -11.38 0.98
CA MET A 172 27.19 -10.71 -0.26
C MET A 172 28.51 -9.93 -0.14
N ARG A 173 29.43 -10.17 -1.09
CA ARG A 173 30.71 -9.46 -1.21
C ARG A 173 30.51 -8.11 -1.91
N GLY A 174 30.07 -7.10 -1.18
CA GLY A 174 30.09 -5.70 -1.66
C GLY A 174 28.72 -5.05 -1.71
N ARG A 175 28.67 -3.78 -1.29
CA ARG A 175 27.43 -3.00 -1.21
C ARG A 175 26.80 -2.70 -2.58
N GLU A 176 27.61 -2.56 -3.61
CA GLU A 176 27.15 -2.22 -4.96
C GLU A 176 26.55 -3.44 -5.67
N ASP A 177 27.18 -4.62 -5.54
CA ASP A 177 26.63 -5.87 -6.04
C ASP A 177 25.31 -6.23 -5.36
N TYR A 178 25.22 -6.01 -4.04
CA TYR A 178 23.97 -6.15 -3.29
C TYR A 178 22.88 -5.23 -3.85
N PHE A 179 23.18 -3.95 -4.09
CA PHE A 179 22.21 -3.01 -4.64
C PHE A 179 21.72 -3.40 -6.03
N ASN A 180 22.62 -3.78 -6.92
CA ASN A 180 22.25 -4.26 -8.26
C ASN A 180 21.36 -5.50 -8.18
N SER A 181 21.63 -6.40 -7.23
CA SER A 181 20.80 -7.58 -6.96
C SER A 181 19.42 -7.20 -6.42
N CYS A 182 19.34 -6.16 -5.57
CA CYS A 182 18.05 -5.61 -5.12
C CYS A 182 17.26 -5.01 -6.28
N LEU A 183 17.90 -4.28 -7.19
CA LEU A 183 17.21 -3.71 -8.36
C LEU A 183 16.67 -4.80 -9.30
N ASP A 184 17.46 -5.84 -9.59
CA ASP A 184 17.01 -6.98 -10.39
C ASP A 184 15.85 -7.72 -9.70
N SER A 185 15.97 -7.96 -8.39
CA SER A 185 14.90 -8.57 -7.59
C SER A 185 13.63 -7.72 -7.58
N TYR A 186 13.76 -6.40 -7.46
CA TYR A 186 12.64 -5.46 -7.52
C TYR A 186 11.92 -5.54 -8.87
N GLN A 187 12.66 -5.56 -9.98
CA GLN A 187 12.06 -5.70 -11.32
C GLN A 187 11.31 -7.02 -11.48
N LYS A 188 11.89 -8.13 -11.01
CA LYS A 188 11.24 -9.46 -11.03
C LYS A 188 9.93 -9.46 -10.23
N VAL A 189 9.97 -9.02 -8.97
CA VAL A 189 8.78 -9.00 -8.12
C VAL A 189 7.74 -8.00 -8.65
N ALA A 190 8.15 -6.87 -9.21
CA ALA A 190 7.26 -5.92 -9.86
C ALA A 190 6.51 -6.50 -11.05
N ALA A 191 7.20 -7.25 -11.92
CA ALA A 191 6.56 -7.92 -13.05
C ALA A 191 5.52 -8.96 -12.58
N ILE A 192 5.85 -9.74 -11.56
CA ILE A 192 4.95 -10.75 -10.98
C ILE A 192 3.74 -10.07 -10.31
N SER A 193 3.98 -9.02 -9.52
CA SER A 193 2.95 -8.24 -8.83
C SER A 193 1.96 -7.63 -9.84
N ALA A 194 2.45 -6.99 -10.90
CA ALA A 194 1.59 -6.45 -11.96
C ALA A 194 0.74 -7.54 -12.62
N LYS A 195 1.29 -8.75 -12.78
CA LYS A 195 0.54 -9.89 -13.31
C LYS A 195 -0.59 -10.34 -12.37
N THR A 196 -0.41 -10.24 -11.05
CA THR A 196 -1.50 -10.53 -10.10
C THR A 196 -2.73 -9.64 -10.36
N ASP A 197 -2.53 -8.35 -10.63
CA ASP A 197 -3.63 -7.41 -10.89
C ASP A 197 -4.39 -7.75 -12.18
N THR A 198 -3.68 -8.19 -13.21
CA THR A 198 -4.32 -8.63 -14.46
C THR A 198 -5.11 -9.94 -14.32
N VAL A 199 -4.70 -10.82 -13.40
CA VAL A 199 -5.29 -12.15 -13.20
C VAL A 199 -6.46 -12.11 -12.22
N ARG A 200 -6.45 -11.20 -11.23
CA ARG A 200 -7.50 -11.02 -10.21
C ARG A 200 -8.94 -11.01 -10.78
N PRO A 201 -9.28 -10.21 -11.80
CA PRO A 201 -10.65 -10.17 -12.34
C PRO A 201 -11.12 -11.52 -12.88
N LYS A 202 -10.23 -12.26 -13.55
CA LYS A 202 -10.54 -13.57 -14.14
C LYS A 202 -10.78 -14.62 -13.05
N LEU A 203 -9.97 -14.64 -12.00
CA LEU A 203 -10.17 -15.53 -10.86
C LEU A 203 -11.44 -15.18 -10.08
N ASN A 204 -11.73 -13.88 -9.91
CA ASN A 204 -13.00 -13.43 -9.30
C ASN A 204 -14.22 -13.90 -10.11
N LEU A 205 -14.15 -13.85 -11.45
CA LEU A 205 -15.19 -14.38 -12.32
C LEU A 205 -15.36 -15.90 -12.15
N GLN A 206 -14.26 -16.67 -12.12
CA GLN A 206 -14.31 -18.11 -11.86
C GLN A 206 -14.96 -18.42 -10.50
N ARG A 207 -14.58 -17.70 -9.45
CA ARG A 207 -15.15 -17.85 -8.09
C ARG A 207 -16.65 -17.51 -8.06
N ARG A 208 -17.06 -16.45 -8.75
CA ARG A 208 -18.48 -16.08 -8.90
C ARG A 208 -19.27 -17.18 -9.61
N ASN A 209 -18.74 -17.71 -10.71
CA ASN A 209 -19.39 -18.77 -11.47
C ASN A 209 -19.49 -20.07 -10.66
N ALA A 210 -18.47 -20.41 -9.87
CA ALA A 210 -18.51 -21.57 -8.98
C ALA A 210 -19.59 -21.41 -7.89
N ARG A 211 -19.65 -20.24 -7.23
CA ARG A 211 -20.68 -19.94 -6.23
C ARG A 211 -22.08 -19.98 -6.81
N TRP A 212 -22.28 -19.42 -8.00
CA TRP A 212 -23.55 -19.45 -8.70
C TRP A 212 -24.00 -20.89 -8.98
N LYS A 213 -23.11 -21.74 -9.48
CA LYS A 213 -23.40 -23.17 -9.69
C LYS A 213 -23.80 -23.88 -8.39
N THR A 214 -23.07 -23.65 -7.29
CA THR A 214 -23.42 -24.21 -5.98
C THR A 214 -24.78 -23.70 -5.49
N ALA A 215 -25.07 -22.40 -5.66
CA ALA A 215 -26.34 -21.82 -5.25
C ALA A 215 -27.52 -22.39 -6.04
N VAL A 216 -27.38 -22.55 -7.36
CA VAL A 216 -28.40 -23.17 -8.22
C VAL A 216 -28.63 -24.63 -7.82
N ALA A 217 -27.56 -25.40 -7.56
CA ALA A 217 -27.67 -26.78 -7.11
C ALA A 217 -28.39 -26.88 -5.75
N ALA A 218 -28.02 -26.02 -4.78
CA ALA A 218 -28.66 -25.97 -3.47
C ALA A 218 -30.15 -25.58 -3.58
N GLY A 219 -30.48 -24.57 -4.39
CA GLY A 219 -31.87 -24.19 -4.66
C GLY A 219 -32.68 -25.32 -5.30
N GLY A 220 -32.07 -26.07 -6.23
CA GLY A 220 -32.68 -27.26 -6.82
C GLY A 220 -32.99 -28.35 -5.79
N TRP A 221 -32.08 -28.62 -4.86
CA TRP A 221 -32.31 -29.58 -3.77
C TRP A 221 -33.40 -29.14 -2.79
N VAL A 222 -33.45 -27.85 -2.45
CA VAL A 222 -34.52 -27.30 -1.60
C VAL A 222 -35.87 -27.45 -2.29
N LEU A 223 -35.97 -27.06 -3.58
CA LEU A 223 -37.20 -27.20 -4.34
C LEU A 223 -37.66 -28.67 -4.46
N ALA A 224 -36.74 -29.59 -4.72
CA ALA A 224 -37.04 -31.03 -4.79
C ALA A 224 -37.55 -31.56 -3.43
N GLY A 225 -36.95 -31.11 -2.32
CA GLY A 225 -37.42 -31.47 -0.98
C GLY A 225 -38.82 -30.93 -0.67
N VAL A 226 -39.14 -29.70 -1.08
CA VAL A 226 -40.49 -29.12 -0.94
C VAL A 226 -41.52 -29.93 -1.73
N LEU A 227 -41.21 -30.27 -2.98
CA LEU A 227 -42.10 -31.08 -3.82
C LEU A 227 -42.32 -32.48 -3.25
N PHE A 228 -41.27 -33.12 -2.73
CA PHE A 228 -41.37 -34.43 -2.08
C PHE A 228 -42.26 -34.39 -0.82
N ILE A 229 -42.12 -33.36 0.01
CA ILE A 229 -42.99 -33.16 1.18
C ILE A 229 -44.43 -32.90 0.74
N ALA A 230 -44.65 -32.11 -0.32
CA ALA A 230 -45.98 -31.84 -0.85
C ALA A 230 -46.66 -33.13 -1.33
N GLU A 231 -45.94 -34.00 -2.05
CA GLU A 231 -46.45 -35.30 -2.51
C GLU A 231 -46.85 -36.19 -1.31
N LEU A 232 -46.00 -36.29 -0.28
CA LEU A 232 -46.31 -37.03 0.95
C LEU A 232 -47.55 -36.49 1.68
N ILE A 233 -47.82 -35.18 1.60
CA ILE A 233 -49.02 -34.58 2.19
C ILE A 233 -50.27 -34.87 1.35
N VAL A 234 -50.13 -35.06 0.04
CA VAL A 234 -51.25 -35.33 -0.87
C VAL A 234 -51.72 -36.78 -0.77
N GLU A 235 -50.83 -37.73 -0.50
CA GLU A 235 -51.17 -39.18 -0.46
C GLU A 235 -51.61 -39.71 0.92
N ASP A 236 -51.50 -38.94 2.01
CA ASP A 236 -51.73 -39.42 3.39
C ASP A 236 -52.79 -38.56 4.15
N PRO A 237 -53.50 -39.08 5.18
CA PRO A 237 -54.45 -38.34 6.01
C PRO A 237 -53.77 -37.31 6.94
N LEU A 238 -52.52 -36.92 6.65
CA LEU A 238 -51.77 -35.88 7.36
C LEU A 238 -52.29 -34.48 7.08
N LYS A 239 -53.07 -34.23 6.02
CA LYS A 239 -53.76 -32.93 5.81
C LYS A 239 -54.58 -32.50 7.02
N ASP A 240 -55.23 -33.45 7.68
CA ASP A 240 -56.05 -33.20 8.87
C ASP A 240 -55.20 -32.94 10.12
N LYS A 241 -53.95 -33.44 10.16
CA LYS A 241 -53.01 -33.22 11.27
C LYS A 241 -52.15 -31.97 11.10
N LEU A 242 -51.74 -31.64 9.87
CA LEU A 242 -51.00 -30.40 9.57
C LEU A 242 -51.87 -29.16 9.70
N SER A 243 -53.14 -29.23 9.28
CA SER A 243 -54.09 -28.13 9.46
C SER A 243 -54.40 -27.84 10.93
N ALA A 244 -54.09 -28.77 11.85
CA ALA A 244 -54.22 -28.60 13.30
C ALA A 244 -53.01 -27.93 13.97
N ILE A 245 -51.88 -27.71 13.27
CA ILE A 245 -50.69 -27.03 13.82
C ILE A 245 -50.83 -25.51 13.60
N PRO A 246 -50.91 -24.68 14.67
CA PRO A 246 -51.17 -23.23 14.55
C PRO A 246 -50.15 -22.48 13.69
N GLN A 247 -48.90 -22.94 13.66
CA GLN A 247 -47.81 -22.35 12.86
C GLN A 247 -48.03 -22.54 11.35
N VAL A 248 -48.58 -23.69 10.95
CA VAL A 248 -48.92 -23.97 9.55
C VAL A 248 -50.11 -23.12 9.12
N GLN A 249 -51.10 -22.92 10.00
CA GLN A 249 -52.21 -22.00 9.77
C GLN A 249 -51.72 -20.55 9.59
N ALA A 250 -50.81 -20.08 10.44
CA ALA A 250 -50.22 -18.74 10.31
C ALA A 250 -49.45 -18.55 8.98
N ALA A 251 -48.69 -19.56 8.55
CA ALA A 251 -47.96 -19.52 7.28
C ALA A 251 -48.89 -19.59 6.05
N MET A 252 -49.93 -20.43 6.10
CA MET A 252 -50.94 -20.49 5.04
C MET A 252 -51.76 -19.21 4.97
N GLN A 253 -52.13 -18.62 6.10
CA GLN A 253 -52.82 -17.34 6.15
C GLN A 253 -51.94 -16.21 5.60
N TRP A 254 -50.64 -16.22 5.89
CA TRP A 254 -49.67 -15.28 5.31
C TRP A 254 -49.53 -15.42 3.78
N LEU A 255 -49.56 -16.65 3.24
CA LEU A 255 -49.53 -16.91 1.80
C LEU A 255 -50.86 -16.60 1.08
N SER A 256 -51.97 -16.64 1.81
CA SER A 256 -53.32 -16.43 1.27
C SER A 256 -53.76 -14.96 1.28
N ASP A 257 -52.96 -14.08 1.90
CA ASP A 257 -53.26 -12.66 2.05
C ASP A 257 -52.50 -11.86 0.97
N PRO A 258 -53.13 -11.55 -0.19
CA PRO A 258 -52.49 -10.87 -1.31
C PRO A 258 -52.08 -9.41 -0.97
N GLU A 259 -52.50 -8.89 0.19
CA GLU A 259 -52.16 -7.56 0.68
C GLU A 259 -51.03 -7.55 1.72
N SER A 260 -50.36 -8.69 1.96
CA SER A 260 -49.17 -8.75 2.80
C SER A 260 -48.12 -7.73 2.30
N PRO A 261 -47.60 -6.83 3.16
CA PRO A 261 -46.89 -5.61 2.76
C PRO A 261 -45.51 -5.82 2.09
N ALA A 262 -45.17 -7.04 1.68
CA ALA A 262 -43.93 -7.39 1.00
C ALA A 262 -43.87 -6.97 -0.49
N GLY A 263 -44.97 -6.42 -1.04
CA GLY A 263 -45.07 -5.99 -2.45
C GLY A 263 -44.74 -4.52 -2.73
N LYS A 264 -44.40 -3.69 -1.72
CA LYS A 264 -43.79 -2.39 -2.02
C LYS A 264 -42.36 -2.66 -2.46
N GLU A 265 -42.14 -2.67 -3.77
CA GLU A 265 -40.84 -2.44 -4.38
C GLU A 265 -40.15 -1.32 -3.60
N SER A 266 -39.20 -1.69 -2.75
CA SER A 266 -38.20 -0.74 -2.31
C SER A 266 -37.45 -0.34 -3.57
N ASP A 267 -37.43 0.97 -3.85
CA ASP A 267 -36.61 1.57 -4.90
C ASP A 267 -35.24 0.88 -4.97
N PRO A 268 -34.65 0.73 -6.17
CA PRO A 268 -33.37 0.06 -6.34
C PRO A 268 -32.36 0.66 -5.37
N VAL A 269 -31.99 -0.13 -4.36
CA VAL A 269 -30.96 0.22 -3.40
C VAL A 269 -29.69 0.46 -4.19
N ASP A 270 -29.29 1.72 -4.25
CA ASP A 270 -28.02 2.15 -4.80
C ASP A 270 -26.92 1.40 -4.05
N THR A 271 -26.30 0.42 -4.72
CA THR A 271 -25.25 -0.46 -4.18
C THR A 271 -23.88 0.21 -4.22
N SER A 272 -23.80 1.52 -4.45
CA SER A 272 -22.55 2.28 -4.39
C SER A 272 -22.01 2.50 -2.97
N THR A 273 -22.72 2.08 -1.93
CA THR A 273 -22.24 2.08 -0.53
C THR A 273 -22.16 0.67 0.05
N ASP A 274 -21.32 -0.18 -0.52
CA ASP A 274 -20.82 -1.32 0.26
C ASP A 274 -19.94 -0.75 1.39
N PRO A 275 -20.28 -0.97 2.67
CA PRO A 275 -19.41 -0.55 3.76
C PRO A 275 -18.07 -1.26 3.60
N ALA A 276 -16.98 -0.47 3.59
CA ALA A 276 -15.63 -0.99 3.58
C ALA A 276 -15.50 -2.11 4.65
N PRO A 277 -14.85 -3.23 4.33
CA PRO A 277 -14.72 -4.35 5.25
C PRO A 277 -14.16 -3.87 6.58
N ALA A 278 -14.81 -4.27 7.68
CA ALA A 278 -14.41 -3.89 9.03
C ALA A 278 -12.92 -4.21 9.24
N PRO A 279 -12.13 -3.28 9.83
CA PRO A 279 -10.71 -3.48 10.05
C PRO A 279 -10.48 -4.72 10.91
N ILE A 280 -9.57 -5.58 10.47
CA ILE A 280 -9.19 -6.79 11.19
C ILE A 280 -8.61 -6.38 12.55
N PRO A 281 -9.13 -6.89 13.68
CA PRO A 281 -8.58 -6.56 14.99
C PRO A 281 -7.12 -7.03 15.08
N PRO A 282 -6.22 -6.23 15.68
CA PRO A 282 -4.83 -6.62 15.84
C PRO A 282 -4.73 -7.91 16.66
N PRO A 283 -3.72 -8.77 16.38
CA PRO A 283 -3.51 -9.99 17.14
C PRO A 283 -3.36 -9.66 18.62
N GLN A 284 -4.21 -10.28 19.46
CA GLN A 284 -4.09 -10.14 20.90
C GLN A 284 -2.72 -10.71 21.32
N ALA A 285 -1.90 -9.85 21.93
CA ALA A 285 -0.68 -10.30 22.58
C ALA A 285 -1.07 -11.22 23.74
N ASN A 286 -0.68 -12.49 23.65
CA ASN A 286 -0.71 -13.38 24.80
C ASN A 286 0.31 -12.85 25.81
N ASN A 287 -0.18 -12.42 26.98
CA ASN A 287 0.62 -12.19 28.17
C ASN A 287 1.08 -13.52 28.78
#